data_AF-A0A3D5Z2M6-F1
#
_entry.id   AF-A0A3D5Z2M6-F1
#
_cell.length_a   1.000
_cell.length_b   1.000
_cell.length_c   1.000
_cell.angle_alpha   90.00
_cell.angle_beta   90.00
_cell.angle_gamma   90.00
#
_symmetry.space_group_name_H-M   'P 1'
#
loop_
_entity.id
_entity.type
_entity.pdbx_description
1 polymer ?
#
loop_
_entity_poly.entity_id
_entity_poly.type
_entity_poly.pdbx_seq_one_letter_code
_entity_poly.pdbx_strand_id
1 'polypeptide(L)' 'MRKIAINGFGRIGRASLQVILGTHCLEAVAKNGLMSIENAAHLFKCDSVYGVYGGD' A
#
# COMPACT_ATOMS: atom_id res chain seq x y z
N MET A 1 -9.47 -13.37 -9.58
CA MET A 1 -8.88 -12.33 -8.71
C MET A 1 -7.75 -12.95 -7.91
N ARG A 2 -6.53 -12.38 -7.94
CA ARG A 2 -5.36 -12.91 -7.21
C ARG A 2 -5.17 -12.13 -5.91
N LYS A 3 -5.14 -12.86 -4.80
CA LYS A 3 -4.99 -12.30 -3.45
C LYS A 3 -3.52 -12.09 -3.13
N ILE A 4 -3.16 -10.89 -2.72
CA ILE A 4 -1.79 -10.46 -2.45
C ILE A 4 -1.65 -10.02 -1.01
N ALA A 5 -0.66 -10.59 -0.32
CA ALA A 5 -0.21 -10.12 0.98
C ALA A 5 1.12 -9.38 0.84
N ILE A 6 1.28 -8.27 1.55
CA ILE A 6 2.50 -7.45 1.54
C ILE A 6 3.26 -7.69 2.85
N ASN A 7 4.43 -8.31 2.78
CA ASN A 7 5.32 -8.45 3.93
C ASN A 7 6.43 -7.39 3.89
N GLY A 8 6.30 -6.37 4.73
CA GLY A 8 7.17 -5.19 4.75
C GLY A 8 6.54 -3.98 4.08
N PHE A 9 6.02 -3.04 4.87
CA PHE A 9 5.30 -1.85 4.40
C PHE A 9 6.17 -0.59 4.30
N GLY A 10 7.40 -0.75 3.81
CA GLY A 10 8.35 0.33 3.52
C GLY A 10 8.09 1.01 2.18
N ARG A 11 9.10 1.64 1.58
CA ARG A 11 8.98 2.32 0.27
C ARG A 11 8.36 1.43 -0.81
N ILE A 12 8.92 0.23 -1.02
CA ILE A 12 8.44 -0.70 -2.04
C ILE A 12 7.05 -1.26 -1.68
N GLY A 13 6.81 -1.62 -0.42
CA GLY A 13 5.50 -2.12 0.00
C GLY A 13 4.35 -1.15 -0.28
N ARG A 14 4.56 0.15 -0.02
CA ARG A 14 3.56 1.19 -0.30
C ARG A 14 3.35 1.42 -1.80
N ALA A 15 4.43 1.51 -2.56
CA ALA A 15 4.35 1.64 -4.02
C ALA A 15 3.64 0.42 -4.67
N SER A 16 3.94 -0.79 -4.18
CA SER A 16 3.26 -2.01 -4.62
C SER A 16 1.77 -1.98 -4.31
N LEU A 17 1.35 -1.49 -3.13
CA LEU A 17 -0.07 -1.34 -2.81
C LEU A 17 -0.78 -0.43 -3.81
N GLN A 18 -0.18 0.71 -4.19
CA GLN A 18 -0.76 1.62 -5.17
C GLN A 18 -0.96 0.95 -6.54
N VAL A 19 0.01 0.15 -7.00
CA VAL A 19 -0.11 -0.62 -8.25
C VAL A 19 -1.20 -1.70 -8.15
N ILE A 20 -1.27 -2.40 -7.01
CA ILE A 20 -2.28 -3.44 -6.78
C ILE A 20 -3.69 -2.85 -6.84
N LEU A 21 -3.92 -1.71 -6.17
CA LEU A 21 -5.22 -1.03 -6.16
C LEU A 21 -5.68 -0.57 -7.55
N GLY A 22 -4.73 -0.23 -8.44
CA GLY A 22 -5.02 0.11 -9.84
C GLY A 22 -5.19 -1.09 -10.79
N THR A 23 -5.00 -2.32 -10.31
CA THR A 23 -4.98 -3.52 -11.18
C THR A 23 -6.21 -4.40 -10.93
N HIS A 24 -7.15 -4.39 -11.87
CA HIS A 24 -8.45 -5.08 -11.78
C HIS A 24 -8.42 -6.59 -11.42
N CYS A 25 -7.31 -7.29 -11.68
CA CYS A 25 -7.19 -8.73 -11.39
C CYS A 25 -6.49 -9.05 -10.07
N LEU A 26 -6.05 -8.04 -9.31
CA LEU A 26 -5.35 -8.18 -8.03
C LEU A 26 -6.20 -7.63 -6.87
N GLU A 27 -6.00 -8.20 -5.69
CA GLU A 27 -6.67 -7.80 -4.46
C GLU A 27 -5.63 -7.82 -3.32
N ALA A 28 -5.40 -6.68 -2.68
CA ALA A 28 -4.57 -6.62 -1.48
C ALA A 28 -5.38 -7.10 -0.27
N VAL A 29 -4.97 -8.20 0.36
CA VAL A 29 -5.75 -8.84 1.44
C VAL A 29 -5.11 -8.71 2.82
N ALA A 30 -3.81 -8.46 2.88
CA ALA A 30 -3.10 -8.34 4.15
C ALA A 30 -1.81 -7.53 4.00
N LYS A 31 -1.41 -6.88 5.09
CA LYS A 31 -0.04 -6.39 5.28
C LYS A 31 0.55 -6.96 6.56
N ASN A 32 1.86 -7.19 6.56
CA ASN A 32 2.64 -7.43 7.77
C ASN A 32 3.77 -6.39 7.85
N GLY A 33 4.04 -5.87 9.04
CA GLY A 33 5.10 -4.89 9.26
C GLY A 33 5.16 -4.42 10.71
N LEU A 34 6.30 -3.83 11.07
CA LEU A 34 6.57 -3.37 12.44
C LEU A 34 5.86 -2.07 12.82
N MET A 35 5.37 -1.34 11.83
CA MET A 35 4.73 -0.04 12.03
C MET A 35 3.25 -0.18 12.37
N SER A 36 2.74 0.76 13.16
CA SER A 36 1.32 0.87 13.46
C SER A 36 0.49 1.08 12.18
N ILE A 37 -0.82 0.80 12.25
CA ILE A 37 -1.73 0.96 11.12
C ILE A 37 -1.87 2.43 10.74
N GLU A 38 -1.92 3.32 11.73
CA GLU A 38 -2.07 4.77 11.55
C GLU A 38 -0.86 5.35 10.81
N ASN A 39 0.36 4.97 11.23
CA ASN A 39 1.57 5.37 10.54
C ASN A 39 1.64 4.80 9.11
N ALA A 40 1.19 3.56 8.91
CA ALA A 40 1.17 2.95 7.59
C ALA A 40 0.22 3.67 6.65
N ALA A 41 -0.98 3.98 7.13
CA ALA A 41 -1.98 4.74 6.38
C ALA A 41 -1.48 6.15 6.07
N HIS A 42 -0.86 6.84 7.05
CA HIS A 42 -0.31 8.16 6.84
C HIS A 42 0.80 8.18 5.78
N LEU A 43 1.78 7.28 5.88
CA LEU A 43 2.87 7.19 4.91
C LEU A 43 2.42 6.69 3.52
N PHE A 44 1.31 5.98 3.44
CA PHE A 44 0.70 5.61 2.16
C PHE A 44 -0.06 6.78 1.55
N LYS A 45 -0.80 7.54 2.37
CA LYS A 45 -1.55 8.71 1.94
C LYS A 45 -0.66 9.85 1.49
N CYS A 46 0.45 10.09 2.19
CA CYS A 46 1.37 11.20 1.94
C CYS A 46 2.77 10.66 1.63
N ASP A 47 3.14 10.61 0.35
CA ASP A 47 4.47 10.21 -0.09
C ASP A 47 5.21 11.40 -0.71
N SER A 48 6.48 11.65 -0.32
CA SER A 48 7.23 12.79 -0.83
C SER A 48 7.61 12.69 -2.31
N VAL A 49 7.62 11.47 -2.88
CA VAL A 49 7.95 11.24 -4.29
C VAL A 49 6.69 11.21 -5.14
N TYR A 50 5.65 10.52 -4.67
CA TYR A 50 4.40 10.31 -5.44
C TYR A 50 3.27 11.29 -5.09
N GLY A 51 3.46 12.14 -4.08
CA GLY A 51 2.46 13.09 -3.62
C GLY A 51 1.39 12.46 -2.74
N VAL A 52 0.23 13.11 -2.68
CA VAL A 52 -0.92 12.62 -1.91
C VAL A 52 -1.65 11.55 -2.72
N TYR A 53 -1.87 10.38 -2.13
CA TYR A 53 -2.70 9.34 -2.72
C TYR A 53 -4.15 9.83 -2.84
N GLY A 54 -4.69 9.80 -4.06
CA GLY A 54 -6.01 10.32 -4.41
C GLY A 54 -7.08 9.26 -4.70
N GLY A 55 -6.88 8.02 -4.25
CA GLY A 55 -7.94 7.01 -4.29
C GLY A 55 -8.94 7.20 -3.16
N ASP A 56 -10.20 6.85 -3.42
CA ASP A 56 -11.32 6.89 -2.46
C ASP A 56 -11.16 5.91 -1.29
#